data_AF-A0A7Y8MR00-F1
#
_entry.id   AF-A0A7Y8MR00-F1
#
_cell.length_a   1.000
_cell.length_b   1.000
_cell.length_c   1.000
_cell.angle_alpha   90.00
_cell.angle_beta   90.00
_cell.angle_gamma   90.00
#
_symmetry.space_group_name_H-M   'P 1'
#
loop_
_entity.id
_entity.type
_entity.pdbx_description
1 polymer ?
#
loop_
_entity_poly.entity_id
_entity_poly.type
_entity_poly.pdbx_seq_one_letter_code
_entity_poly.pdbx_strand_id
1 'polypeptide(L)' 'RVRAAVNHAHVPLTTAIAPGDEVAFFPPVTGGAP' A
#
# COMPACT_ATOMS: atom_id res chain seq x y z
N ARG A 1 7.08 6.24 6.88
CA ARG A 1 5.63 5.92 6.74
C ARG A 1 5.48 4.79 5.74
N VAL A 2 4.77 3.71 6.09
CA VAL A 2 4.49 2.57 5.19
C VAL A 2 3.38 2.95 4.21
N ARG A 3 3.47 2.47 2.97
CA ARG A 3 2.41 2.56 1.96
C ARG A 3 1.96 1.16 1.58
N ALA A 4 0.68 1.02 1.23
CA ALA A 4 0.08 -0.23 0.82
C ALA A 4 -0.77 -0.07 -0.44
N ALA A 5 -0.97 -1.16 -1.16
CA ALA A 5 -1.90 -1.27 -2.26
C ALA A 5 -2.74 -2.56 -2.16
N VAL A 6 -3.98 -2.49 -2.63
CA VAL A 6 -4.90 -3.62 -2.81
C VAL A 6 -5.32 -3.65 -4.28
N ASN A 7 -5.21 -4.80 -4.94
CA ASN A 7 -5.59 -4.99 -6.34
C ASN A 7 -5.04 -3.88 -7.26
N HIS A 8 -3.72 -3.64 -7.15
CA HIS A 8 -2.95 -2.62 -7.87
C HIS A 8 -3.32 -1.14 -7.59
N ALA A 9 -4.21 -0.85 -6.63
CA ALA A 9 -4.57 0.50 -6.23
C ALA A 9 -3.96 0.87 -4.87
N HIS A 10 -3.37 2.06 -4.74
CA HIS A 10 -2.89 2.55 -3.44
C HIS A 10 -4.07 2.86 -2.51
N VAL A 11 -4.00 2.41 -1.26
CA VAL A 11 -5.10 2.53 -0.31
C VAL A 11 -4.63 2.99 1.08
N PRO A 12 -5.53 3.59 1.91
CA PRO A 12 -5.25 3.80 3.33
C PRO A 12 -4.99 2.48 4.07
N LEU A 13 -4.18 2.52 5.13
CA LEU A 13 -3.87 1.34 5.96
C LEU A 13 -5.09 0.81 6.77
N THR A 14 -6.22 1.52 6.73
CA THR A 14 -7.49 1.13 7.36
C THR A 14 -8.47 0.49 6.38
N THR A 15 -8.07 0.27 5.13
CA THR A 15 -8.93 -0.33 4.11
C THR A 15 -9.20 -1.79 4.45
N ALA A 16 -10.48 -2.18 4.44
CA ALA A 16 -10.87 -3.57 4.62
C ALA A 16 -10.41 -4.43 3.44
N ILE A 17 -10.03 -5.67 3.71
CA ILE A 17 -9.63 -6.67 2.70
C ILE A 17 -10.61 -7.84 2.69
N ALA A 18 -10.74 -8.50 1.54
CA ALA A 18 -11.54 -9.69 1.34
C ALA A 18 -10.68 -10.89 0.92
N PRO A 19 -11.18 -12.13 1.08
CA PRO A 19 -10.52 -13.30 0.51
C PRO A 19 -10.27 -13.15 -0.99
N GLY A 20 -9.03 -13.36 -1.42
CA GLY A 20 -8.61 -13.24 -2.82
C GLY A 20 -7.99 -11.89 -3.20
N ASP A 21 -8.01 -10.89 -2.32
CA ASP A 21 -7.34 -9.61 -2.59
C ASP A 21 -5.82 -9.75 -2.62
N GLU A 22 -5.20 -9.12 -3.63
CA GLU A 22 -3.75 -8.99 -3.71
C GLU A 22 -3.29 -7.78 -2.90
N VAL A 23 -2.40 -8.01 -1.94
CA VAL A 23 -1.90 -6.97 -1.03
C VAL A 23 -0.39 -6.76 -1.25
N ALA A 24 0.00 -5.51 -1.47
CA ALA A 24 1.41 -5.11 -1.58
C ALA A 24 1.77 -4.08 -0.50
N PHE A 25 2.94 -4.25 0.12
CA PHE A 25 3.54 -3.26 1.02
C PHE A 25 4.80 -2.68 0.39
N PHE A 26 4.93 -1.37 0.47
CA PHE A 26 6.09 -0.66 -0.07
C PHE A 26 6.97 -0.16 1.08
N PRO A 27 8.29 -0.38 1.00
CA PRO A 27 9.21 0.15 2.00
C PRO A 27 9.14 1.68 2.03
N PRO A 28 9.50 2.31 3.16
CA PRO A 28 9.70 3.74 3.21
C PRO A 28 10.72 4.13 2.13
N VAL A 29 10.29 4.95 1.17
CA VAL A 29 11.20 5.48 0.14
C VAL A 29 11.88 6.70 0.71
N THR A 30 13.21 6.68 0.74
CA THR A 30 14.06 7.74 1.29
C THR A 30 14.48 8.79 0.25
N GLY A 31 14.08 8.64 -1.02
CA GLY A 31 14.60 9.44 -2.15
C GLY A 31 13.60 10.36 -2.88
N GLY A 32 12.42 10.62 -2.33
CA GLY A 32 11.50 11.62 -2.91
C GLY A 32 11.95 13.04 -2.54
N ALA A 33 12.78 13.67 -3.36
CA ALA A 33 13.10 15.09 -3.27
C ALA A 33 11.86 15.94 -3.67
N PRO A 34 11.80 17.23 -3.28
CA PRO A 34 10.59 17.99 -2.93
C PRO A 34 9.53 18.12 -4.02
#